data_AF-A0ABD5DYK9-F1
#
_entry.id   AF-A0ABD5DYK9-F1
#
_cell.length_a   1.000
_cell.length_b   1.000
_cell.length_c   1.000
_cell.angle_alpha   90.00
_cell.angle_beta   90.00
_cell.angle_gamma   90.00
#
_symmetry.space_group_name_H-M   'P 1'
#
loop_
_entity.id
_entity.type
_entity.pdbx_description
1 polymer ?
#
loop_
_entity_poly.entity_id
_entity_poly.type
_entity_poly.pdbx_seq_one_letter_code
_entity_poly.pdbx_strand_id
1 'polypeptide(L)' 'GKTAPPPSPDILLGPLFNDVQSAKLFADQKTFADAIPNSDPLMILADYRMQKNQASFDLRHFVELNFTLPKENDTC' A
#
# COMPACT_ATOMS: atom_id res chain seq x y z
N GLY A 1 -1.25 27.34 13.25
CA GLY A 1 -1.73 27.31 11.86
C GLY A 1 -2.17 25.91 11.54
N LYS A 2 -3.35 25.73 10.94
CA LYS A 2 -3.87 24.41 10.57
C LYS A 2 -2.88 23.73 9.61
N THR A 3 -2.20 22.70 10.07
CA THR A 3 -1.49 21.76 9.20
C THR A 3 -2.53 21.13 8.26
N ALA A 4 -2.32 21.23 6.95
CA ALA A 4 -3.16 20.52 5.99
C ALA A 4 -3.16 19.02 6.36
N PRO A 5 -4.31 18.32 6.26
CA PRO A 5 -4.33 16.88 6.46
C PRO A 5 -3.33 16.24 5.48
N PRO A 6 -2.57 15.23 5.90
CA PRO A 6 -1.69 14.51 5.00
C PRO A 6 -2.52 14.02 3.80
N PRO A 7 -1.97 14.10 2.57
CA PRO A 7 -2.67 13.61 1.38
C PRO A 7 -3.07 12.15 1.60
N SER A 8 -4.30 11.82 1.20
CA SER A 8 -4.85 10.47 1.36
C SER A 8 -3.94 9.42 0.68
N PRO A 9 -3.88 8.18 1.20
CA PRO A 9 -3.07 7.12 0.63
C PRO A 9 -3.34 6.90 -0.87
N ASP A 10 -4.58 7.09 -1.31
CA ASP A 10 -5.00 7.00 -2.72
C ASP A 10 -4.26 8.01 -3.63
N ILE A 11 -3.93 9.19 -3.11
CA ILE A 11 -3.20 10.23 -3.86
C ILE A 11 -1.71 9.91 -3.87
N LEU A 12 -1.17 9.43 -2.75
CA LEU A 12 0.26 9.13 -2.61
C LEU A 12 0.67 7.86 -3.37
N LEU A 13 -0.16 6.82 -3.29
CA LEU A 13 0.13 5.48 -3.82
C LEU A 13 -0.58 5.21 -5.15
N GLY A 14 -1.61 5.98 -5.50
CA GLY A 14 -2.26 6.01 -6.81
C GLY A 14 -2.44 4.64 -7.47
N PRO A 15 -1.61 4.29 -8.47
CA PRO A 15 -1.71 3.00 -9.17
C PRO A 15 -1.49 1.79 -8.25
N LEU A 16 -0.53 1.85 -7.32
CA LEU A 16 -0.27 0.76 -6.39
C LEU A 16 -1.50 0.48 -5.53
N PHE A 17 -2.16 1.53 -5.03
CA PHE A 17 -3.37 1.39 -4.23
C PHE A 17 -4.51 0.72 -5.01
N ASN A 18 -4.75 1.16 -6.25
CA ASN A 18 -5.78 0.57 -7.11
C ASN A 18 -5.49 -0.90 -7.43
N ASP A 19 -4.24 -1.25 -7.67
CA ASP A 19 -3.84 -2.62 -7.99
C ASP A 19 -4.01 -3.54 -6.77
N VAL A 20 -3.64 -3.08 -5.56
CA VAL A 20 -3.85 -3.83 -4.31
C VAL A 20 -5.34 -4.07 -4.04
N GLN A 21 -6.18 -3.04 -4.20
CA GLN A 21 -7.63 -3.16 -4.02
C GLN A 21 -8.28 -4.08 -5.07
N SER A 22 -7.82 -4.00 -6.32
CA SER A 22 -8.34 -4.84 -7.42
C SER A 22 -7.93 -6.31 -7.27
N ALA A 23 -6.72 -6.55 -6.76
CA ALA A 23 -6.22 -7.89 -6.49
C ALA A 23 -6.88 -8.55 -5.26
N LYS A 24 -7.67 -7.80 -4.46
CA LYS A 24 -8.33 -8.27 -3.24
C LYS A 24 -7.37 -9.03 -2.32
N LEU A 25 -6.17 -8.47 -2.14
CA LEU A 25 -5.10 -9.11 -1.37
C LEU A 25 -5.43 -9.31 0.11
N PHE A 26 -6.30 -8.44 0.64
CA PHE A 26 -6.75 -8.46 2.02
C PHE A 26 -8.26 -8.67 2.07
N ALA A 27 -8.74 -9.37 3.11
CA ALA A 27 -10.16 -9.59 3.34
C ALA A 27 -10.88 -8.27 3.62
N ASP A 28 -10.21 -7.37 4.33
CA ASP A 28 -10.68 -6.02 4.60
C ASP A 28 -9.99 -5.01 3.68
N GLN A 29 -10.78 -4.29 2.88
CA GLN A 29 -10.28 -3.28 1.95
C GLN A 29 -9.72 -2.03 2.66
N LYS A 30 -9.92 -1.92 3.98
CA LYS A 30 -9.36 -0.86 4.81
C LYS A 30 -7.95 -1.18 5.31
N THR A 31 -7.55 -2.46 5.34
CA THR A 31 -6.23 -2.89 5.84
C THR A 31 -5.08 -2.18 5.13
N PHE A 32 -5.15 -2.04 3.80
CA PHE A 32 -4.10 -1.34 3.05
C PHE A 32 -4.20 0.19 3.18
N ALA A 33 -5.41 0.74 3.34
CA ALA A 33 -5.59 2.17 3.56
C ALA A 33 -5.04 2.65 4.92
N ASP A 34 -5.08 1.76 5.93
CA ASP A 34 -4.51 2.01 7.25
C ASP A 34 -3.05 1.53 7.36
N ALA A 35 -2.47 0.99 6.27
CA ALA A 35 -1.08 0.54 6.24
C ALA A 35 -0.11 1.72 6.26
N ILE A 36 0.97 1.56 7.03
CA ILE A 36 2.00 2.59 7.14
C ILE A 36 3.17 2.23 6.23
N PRO A 37 3.54 3.09 5.27
CA PRO A 37 4.71 2.86 4.42
C PRO A 37 5.99 2.86 5.27
N ASN A 38 6.85 1.88 5.06
CA ASN A 38 8.12 1.73 5.77
C ASN A 38 9.18 2.75 5.30
N SER A 39 9.00 3.31 4.10
CA SER A 39 9.89 4.23 3.41
C SER A 39 9.09 5.35 2.73
N ASP A 40 9.76 6.28 2.05
CA ASP A 40 9.08 7.33 1.30
C ASP A 40 8.09 6.71 0.27
N PRO A 41 6.79 7.08 0.30
CA PRO A 41 5.78 6.55 -0.61
C PRO A 41 6.17 6.71 -2.09
N LEU A 42 6.87 7.79 -2.44
CA LEU A 42 7.30 8.04 -3.81
C LEU A 42 8.40 7.07 -4.25
N MET A 43 9.29 6.67 -3.33
CA MET A 43 10.30 5.66 -3.60
C MET A 43 9.65 4.29 -3.78
N ILE A 44 8.75 3.91 -2.88
CA ILE A 44 7.99 2.65 -2.99
C ILE A 44 7.22 2.61 -4.31
N LEU A 45 6.61 3.72 -4.73
CA LEU A 45 5.90 3.82 -6.00
C LEU A 45 6.83 3.67 -7.21
N ALA A 46 8.04 4.23 -7.14
CA ALA A 46 9.04 4.09 -8.20
C ALA A 46 9.49 2.63 -8.34
N ASP A 47 9.82 1.98 -7.22
CA ASP A 47 10.17 0.56 -7.18
C ASP A 47 9.02 -0.32 -7.69
N TYR A 48 7.79 -0.03 -7.26
CA TYR A 48 6.60 -0.71 -7.77
C TYR A 48 6.51 -0.64 -9.28
N ARG A 49 6.68 0.55 -9.87
CA ARG A 49 6.60 0.74 -11.33
C ARG A 49 7.69 -0.02 -12.08
N MET A 50 8.88 -0.17 -11.49
CA MET A 50 9.98 -0.92 -12.08
C MET A 50 9.76 -2.44 -11.99
N GLN A 51 9.18 -2.90 -10.90
CA GLN A 51 9.01 -4.33 -10.63
C GLN A 51 7.69 -4.90 -11.18
N LYS A 52 6.60 -4.13 -11.25
CA LYS A 52 5.25 -4.63 -11.58
C LYS A 52 5.11 -5.35 -12.92
N ASN A 53 6.01 -5.08 -13.87
CA ASN A 53 6.01 -5.71 -15.19
C ASN A 53 6.88 -6.97 -15.25
N GLN A 54 7.53 -7.36 -14.15
CA GLN A 54 8.34 -8.57 -14.09
C GLN A 54 7.44 -9.79 -13.87
N ALA A 55 7.74 -10.89 -14.55
CA ALA A 55 6.96 -12.12 -14.43
C ALA A 55 6.99 -12.74 -13.01
N SER A 56 8.06 -12.45 -12.25
CA SER A 56 8.25 -12.88 -10.87
C SER A 56 7.69 -11.90 -9.83
N PHE A 57 7.01 -10.84 -10.26
CA PHE A 57 6.50 -9.83 -9.34
C PHE A 57 5.29 -10.36 -8.57
N ASP A 58 5.39 -10.33 -7.25
CA ASP A 58 4.28 -10.64 -6.34
C ASP A 58 3.85 -9.38 -5.60
N LEU A 59 2.63 -8.92 -5.89
CA LEU A 59 2.08 -7.70 -5.31
C LEU A 59 1.89 -7.80 -3.79
N ARG A 60 1.53 -8.98 -3.29
CA ARG A 60 1.34 -9.21 -1.85
C ARG A 60 2.67 -9.10 -1.11
N HIS A 61 3.68 -9.81 -1.61
CA HIS A 61 5.01 -9.79 -1.03
C HIS A 61 5.62 -8.38 -1.08
N PHE A 62 5.40 -7.67 -2.19
CA PHE A 62 5.82 -6.27 -2.33
C PHE A 62 5.19 -5.38 -1.26
N VAL A 63 3.88 -5.52 -1.01
CA VAL A 63 3.17 -4.77 0.04
C VAL A 63 3.70 -5.12 1.43
N GLU A 64 3.83 -6.41 1.75
CA GLU A 64 4.31 -6.88 3.06
C GLU A 64 5.75 -6.40 3.38
N LEU A 65 6.59 -6.24 2.37
CA LEU A 65 7.95 -5.70 2.53
C LEU A 65 7.98 -4.17 2.70
N ASN A 66 7.15 -3.45 1.94
CA ASN A 66 7.19 -1.99 1.87
C ASN A 66 6.24 -1.29 2.85
N PHE A 67 5.27 -2.02 3.41
CA PHE A 67 4.25 -1.47 4.30
C PHE A 67 4.13 -2.30 5.56
N THR A 68 4.04 -1.61 6.68
CA THR A 68 3.57 -2.19 7.94
C THR A 68 2.06 -2.19 7.94
N LEU A 69 1.46 -3.36 7.76
CA LEU A 69 0.02 -3.54 7.87
C LEU A 69 -0.41 -3.40 9.34
N PRO A 70 -1.54 -2.75 9.62
CA PRO A 70 -2.11 -2.82 10.96
C PRO A 70 -2.37 -4.30 11.28
N LYS A 71 -2.06 -4.71 12.51
CA LYS A 71 -2.51 -6.03 12.98
C LYS A 71 -4.02 -6.02 12.83
N GLU A 72 -4.56 -6.90 11.99
CA GLU A 72 -6.00 -7.15 11.94
C GLU A 72 -6.40 -7.40 13.38
N ASN A 73 -7.18 -6.48 13.96
CA ASN A 73 -7.69 -6.67 15.31
C ASN A 73 -8.41 -8.01 15.27
N ASP A 74 -7.88 -8.99 15.99
CA ASP A 74 -8.59 -10.16 16.48
C ASP A 74 -9.98 -9.67 16.90
N THR A 75 -10.95 -9.81 16.01
CA THR A 75 -12.32 -9.45 16.33
C THR A 75 -12.83 -10.66 17.09
N CYS A 76 -12.74 -10.56 18.43
CA CYS A 76 -13.47 -11.41 19.36
C CYS A 76 -14.98 -11.31 19.09
#